data_AF-A0A920B8E5-F1
#
_entry.id   AF-A0A920B8E5-F1
#
_cell.length_a   1.000
_cell.length_b   1.000
_cell.length_c   1.000
_cell.angle_alpha   90.00
_cell.angle_beta   90.00
_cell.angle_gamma   90.00
#
_symmetry.space_group_name_H-M   'P 1'
#
loop_
_entity.id
_entity.type
_entity.pdbx_description
1 polymer ?
#
loop_
_entity_poly.entity_id
_entity_poly.type
_entity_poly.pdbx_seq_one_letter_code
_entity_poly.pdbx_strand_id
1 'polypeptide(L)' 'MGKKVCDSALKEGILLRPLGDTIVLMPPISINNSEIKKLTKATYKAIKDVTENNV' A
#
# COMPACT_ATOMS: atom_id res chain seq x y z
N MET A 1 -12.99 -2.95 0.73
CA MET A 1 -11.78 -3.25 -0.05
C MET A 1 -10.51 -2.66 0.57
N GLY A 2 -10.52 -1.40 1.04
CA GLY A 2 -9.31 -0.74 1.55
C GLY A 2 -8.56 -1.48 2.66
N LYS A 3 -9.28 -2.05 3.65
CA LYS A 3 -8.64 -2.86 4.71
C LYS A 3 -7.85 -4.07 4.16
N LYS A 4 -8.42 -4.79 3.18
CA LYS A 4 -7.75 -5.96 2.57
C LYS A 4 -6.47 -5.55 1.86
N VAL A 5 -6.49 -4.41 1.16
CA VAL A 5 -5.31 -3.83 0.52
C VAL A 5 -4.25 -3.47 1.55
N CYS A 6 -4.62 -2.81 2.65
CA CYS A 6 -3.69 -2.49 3.74
C CYS A 6 -3.08 -3.75 4.37
N ASP A 7 -3.89 -4.78 4.63
CA ASP A 7 -3.42 -6.05 5.18
C ASP A 7 -2.42 -6.76 4.23
N SER A 8 -2.65 -6.65 2.91
CA SER A 8 -1.72 -7.17 1.88
C SER A 8 -0.42 -6.36 1.83
N ALA A 9 -0.52 -5.03 1.80
CA ALA A 9 0.65 -4.13 1.79
C ALA A 9 1.52 -4.27 3.05
N LEU A 10 0.92 -4.59 4.20
CA LEU A 10 1.63 -4.82 5.46
C LEU A 10 2.57 -6.03 5.37
N LYS A 11 2.20 -7.09 4.62
CA LYS A 11 3.06 -8.25 4.37
C LYS A 11 4.31 -7.89 3.56
N GLU A 12 4.24 -6.83 2.76
CA GLU A 12 5.35 -6.26 1.99
C GLU A 12 6.15 -5.21 2.80
N GLY A 13 5.84 -5.04 4.09
CA GLY A 13 6.51 -4.12 5.01
C GLY A 13 6.08 -2.66 4.85
N ILE A 14 4.92 -2.40 4.24
CA ILE A 14 4.36 -1.05 4.10
C ILE A 14 3.16 -0.88 5.02
N LEU A 15 3.24 0.09 5.93
CA LEU A 15 2.12 0.48 6.77
C LEU A 15 1.28 1.54 6.05
N LEU A 16 0.03 1.19 5.75
CA LEU A 16 -0.96 2.10 5.15
C LEU A 16 -2.16 2.25 6.07
N ARG A 17 -2.82 3.42 6.01
CA ARG A 17 -4.07 3.66 6.75
C ARG A 17 -5.25 3.75 5.79
N PRO A 18 -6.26 2.87 5.92
CA PRO A 18 -7.47 2.95 5.12
C PRO A 18 -8.44 3.96 5.73
N LEU A 19 -9.14 4.69 4.87
CA LEU A 19 -10.32 5.49 5.18
C LEU A 19 -11.46 4.96 4.30
N GLY A 20 -12.11 3.88 4.74
CA GLY A 20 -13.02 3.11 3.90
C GLY A 20 -12.29 2.42 2.75
N ASP A 21 -12.67 2.75 1.51
CA ASP A 21 -12.01 2.29 0.28
C ASP A 21 -10.98 3.28 -0.29
N THR A 22 -10.63 4.31 0.49
CA THR A 22 -9.53 5.21 0.20
C THR A 22 -8.26 4.79 0.95
N ILE A 23 -7.13 4.73 0.27
CA ILE A 23 -5.81 4.43 0.84
C ILE A 23 -5.01 5.73 0.93
N VAL A 24 -4.48 6.04 2.11
CA VAL A 24 -3.64 7.23 2.33
C VAL A 24 -2.16 6.86 2.29
N LEU A 25 -1.39 7.58 1.47
CA LEU A 25 0.06 7.56 1.44
C LEU A 25 0.59 8.79 2.16
N MET A 26 1.20 8.61 3.33
CA MET A 26 1.77 9.71 4.11
C MET A 26 3.20 9.34 4.55
N PRO A 27 4.17 9.41 3.62
CA PRO A 27 5.56 9.13 3.96
C PRO A 27 6.15 10.24 4.85
N PRO A 28 7.27 9.97 5.56
CA PRO A 28 8.02 11.00 6.25
C PRO A 28 8.62 12.00 5.26
N ILE A 29 8.84 13.24 5.69
CA ILE A 29 9.42 14.31 4.85
C ILE A 29 10.85 13.96 4.40
N SER A 30 11.58 13.19 5.20
CA SER A 30 12.95 12.75 4.92
C SER A 30 13.06 11.54 3.98
N ILE A 31 11.93 11.05 3.43
CA ILE A 31 11.92 9.87 2.56
C ILE A 31 12.75 10.11 1.28
N ASN A 32 13.48 9.10 0.84
CA ASN A 32 14.24 9.17 -0.41
C ASN A 32 13.49 8.55 -1.61
N ASN A 33 13.97 8.81 -2.82
CA ASN A 33 13.33 8.33 -4.06
C ASN A 33 13.19 6.80 -4.14
N SER A 34 14.15 6.05 -3.58
CA SER A 34 14.10 4.58 -3.59
C SER A 34 13.01 4.04 -2.66
N GLU A 35 12.81 4.68 -1.51
CA GLU A 35 11.77 4.35 -0.55
C GLU A 35 10.38 4.73 -1.09
N ILE A 36 10.24 5.89 -1.75
CA ILE A 36 9.00 6.26 -2.45
C ILE A 36 8.65 5.21 -3.51
N LYS A 37 9.64 4.76 -4.29
CA LYS A 37 9.43 3.73 -5.31
C LYS A 37 9.00 2.40 -4.70
N LYS A 38 9.57 2.02 -3.55
CA LYS A 38 9.15 0.83 -2.80
C LYS A 38 7.70 0.97 -2.30
N LEU A 39 7.40 2.09 -1.63
CA LEU A 39 6.07 2.41 -1.09
C LEU A 39 4.98 2.31 -2.17
N THR A 40 5.18 2.99 -3.30
CA THR A 40 4.21 3.02 -4.39
C THR A 40 4.08 1.68 -5.10
N LYS A 41 5.20 0.98 -5.35
CA LYS A 41 5.18 -0.35 -5.99
C LYS A 41 4.46 -1.39 -5.15
N ALA A 42 4.73 -1.43 -3.84
CA ALA A 42 4.07 -2.34 -2.92
C ALA A 42 2.57 -2.01 -2.78
N THR A 43 2.22 -0.72 -2.70
CA THR A 43 0.81 -0.29 -2.66
C THR A 43 0.06 -0.70 -3.92
N TYR A 44 0.65 -0.48 -5.11
CA TYR A 44 0.07 -0.90 -6.39
C TYR A 44 -0.11 -2.42 -6.46
N LYS A 45 0.91 -3.18 -6.06
CA LYS A 45 0.85 -4.65 -6.00
C LYS A 45 -0.28 -5.12 -5.08
N ALA A 46 -0.38 -4.55 -3.88
CA ALA A 46 -1.41 -4.91 -2.91
C ALA A 46 -2.84 -4.60 -3.42
N ILE A 47 -3.03 -3.47 -4.12
CA ILE A 47 -4.30 -3.15 -4.77
C ILE A 47 -4.60 -4.21 -5.83
N LYS A 48 -3.68 -4.43 -6.77
CA LYS A 48 -3.83 -5.38 -7.86
C LYS A 48 -4.14 -6.78 -7.37
N ASP A 49 -3.41 -7.24 -6.36
CA ASP A 49 -3.64 -8.55 -5.76
C ASP A 49 -5.06 -8.61 -5.20
N VAL A 50 -5.50 -7.65 -4.38
CA VAL A 50 -6.84 -7.71 -3.78
C VAL A 50 -7.98 -7.50 -4.79
N THR A 51 -7.78 -6.74 -5.87
CA THR A 51 -8.85 -6.41 -6.82
C THR A 51 -8.91 -7.32 -8.05
N GLU A 52 -7.79 -7.87 -8.49
CA GLU A 52 -7.70 -8.66 -9.73
C GLU A 52 -7.37 -10.14 -9.45
N ASN A 53 -6.46 -10.42 -8.52
CA ASN A 53 -6.02 -11.77 -8.22
C ASN A 53 -6.70 -12.23 -6.93
N ASN A 54 -7.91 -12.79 -6.97
CA ASN A 54 -8.60 -13.31 -5.76
C ASN A 54 -7.75 -14.34 -5.00
N VAL A 55 -6.82 -13.87 -4.17
CA VAL A 55 -6.00 -14.63 -3.20
C VAL A 55 -6.63 -14.52 -1.82
#